data_AF-A0A367M7M5-F1
#
_entry.id   AF-A0A367M7M5-F1
#
_cell.length_a   1.000
_cell.length_b   1.000
_cell.length_c   1.000
_cell.angle_alpha   90.00
_cell.angle_beta   90.00
_cell.angle_gamma   90.00
#
_symmetry.space_group_name_H-M   'P 1'
#
loop_
_entity.id
_entity.type
_entity.pdbx_description
1 polymer ?
#
loop_
_entity_poly.entity_id
_entity_poly.type
_entity_poly.pdbx_seq_one_letter_code
_entity_poly.pdbx_strand_id
1 'polypeptide(L)'
;ALLALMQREGLDHSQIAAVTARVHQGAIDVLGRVVEPQTVHQAKFSMGTVLGLIAVYGKAGLGEFHRHALSDPRVAAFRERVEMRLDPDVDAAYPQRWLGRVEVLDRQGRRHTAAIDEPKGDPGNTLSRDELADKFRRLLAFSGAATDAEAEILIQRAWGLRQAPSVAPLI
;
A
#
# COMPACT_ATOMS: atom_id res chain seq x y z
N ALA A 1 -0.46 8.25 -2.44
CA ALA A 1 -1.09 9.59 -2.49
C ALA A 1 -1.54 10.06 -1.10
N LEU A 2 -2.44 9.33 -0.40
CA LEU A 2 -2.93 9.74 0.93
C LEU A 2 -1.82 10.01 1.96
N LEU A 3 -0.85 9.10 2.13
CA LEU A 3 0.26 9.29 3.07
C LEU A 3 1.03 10.59 2.81
N ALA A 4 1.38 10.83 1.54
CA ALA A 4 2.11 12.03 1.13
C ALA A 4 1.29 13.31 1.40
N LEU A 5 -0.02 13.27 1.17
CA LEU A 5 -0.94 14.36 1.51
C LEU A 5 -0.90 14.62 3.01
N MET A 6 -1.10 13.59 3.83
CA MET A 6 -1.13 13.73 5.29
C MET A 6 0.18 14.31 5.83
N GLN A 7 1.33 13.84 5.33
CA GLN A 7 2.64 14.36 5.71
C GLN A 7 2.85 15.81 5.27
N ARG A 8 2.46 16.17 4.04
CA ARG A 8 2.60 17.53 3.51
C ARG A 8 1.74 18.54 4.27
N GLU A 9 0.52 18.16 4.61
CA GLU A 9 -0.45 19.04 5.29
C GLU A 9 -0.37 18.95 6.83
N GLY A 10 0.45 18.04 7.37
CA GLY A 10 0.51 17.78 8.81
C GLY A 10 -0.80 17.25 9.39
N LEU A 11 -1.56 16.47 8.61
CA LEU A 11 -2.85 15.91 9.02
C LEU A 11 -2.69 14.54 9.69
N ASP A 12 -3.33 14.39 10.85
CA ASP A 12 -3.58 13.11 11.50
C ASP A 12 -4.89 12.47 11.00
N HIS A 13 -4.99 11.14 11.12
CA HIS A 13 -6.17 10.38 10.71
C HIS A 13 -7.47 10.84 11.40
N SER A 14 -7.38 11.34 12.63
CA SER A 14 -8.53 11.84 13.39
C SER A 14 -9.10 13.13 12.79
N GLN A 15 -8.28 13.92 12.09
CA GLN A 15 -8.64 15.19 11.48
C GLN A 15 -9.32 15.03 10.12
N ILE A 16 -9.29 13.84 9.53
CA ILE A 16 -9.89 13.56 8.22
C ILE A 16 -11.37 13.20 8.37
N ALA A 17 -12.23 13.94 7.69
CA ALA A 17 -13.67 13.73 7.65
C ALA A 17 -14.08 12.76 6.55
N ALA A 18 -13.50 12.89 5.34
CA ALA A 18 -13.76 11.99 4.21
C ALA A 18 -12.53 11.88 3.29
N VAL A 19 -12.42 10.74 2.60
CA VAL A 19 -11.43 10.49 1.55
C VAL A 19 -12.14 9.93 0.33
N THR A 20 -11.95 10.57 -0.82
CA THR A 20 -12.39 10.06 -2.12
C THR A 20 -11.17 9.55 -2.87
N ALA A 21 -11.08 8.25 -3.09
CA ALA A 21 -10.10 7.64 -3.96
C ALA A 21 -10.62 7.67 -5.41
N ARG A 22 -9.89 8.36 -6.30
CA ARG A 22 -10.21 8.43 -7.72
C ARG A 22 -9.51 7.26 -8.43
N VAL A 23 -10.30 6.40 -9.07
CA VAL A 23 -9.84 5.08 -9.53
C VAL A 23 -10.35 4.75 -10.94
N HIS A 24 -9.74 3.75 -11.57
CA HIS A 24 -10.24 3.11 -12.79
C HIS A 24 -11.34 2.08 -12.46
N GLN A 25 -12.14 1.68 -13.46
CA GLN A 25 -13.31 0.80 -13.25
C GLN A 25 -12.93 -0.57 -12.67
N GLY A 26 -11.83 -1.16 -13.15
CA GLY A 26 -11.35 -2.45 -12.63
C GLY A 26 -11.06 -2.45 -11.12
N ALA A 27 -10.65 -1.32 -10.54
CA ALA A 27 -10.48 -1.21 -9.09
C ALA A 27 -11.82 -1.23 -8.35
N ILE A 28 -12.87 -0.61 -8.90
CA ILE A 28 -14.23 -0.65 -8.34
C ILE A 28 -14.76 -2.08 -8.39
N ASP A 29 -14.60 -2.77 -9.52
CA ASP A 29 -15.13 -4.12 -9.73
C ASP A 29 -14.50 -5.15 -8.78
N VAL A 30 -13.22 -4.97 -8.46
CA VAL A 30 -12.44 -5.87 -7.61
C VAL A 30 -12.56 -5.50 -6.13
N LEU A 31 -12.41 -4.21 -5.78
CA LEU A 31 -12.32 -3.75 -4.39
C LEU A 31 -13.67 -3.33 -3.80
N GLY A 32 -14.63 -2.95 -4.63
CA GLY A 32 -15.95 -2.46 -4.20
C GLY A 32 -16.86 -3.53 -3.59
N ARG A 33 -16.51 -4.82 -3.74
CA ARG A 33 -17.28 -5.94 -3.20
C ARG A 33 -17.11 -6.14 -1.70
N VAL A 34 -16.03 -5.63 -1.12
CA VAL A 34 -15.70 -5.81 0.31
C VAL A 34 -15.94 -4.49 1.06
N VAL A 35 -17.14 -4.35 1.62
CA VAL A 35 -17.49 -3.20 2.47
C VAL A 35 -16.87 -3.35 3.86
N GLU A 36 -17.06 -4.51 4.49
CA GLU A 36 -16.48 -4.84 5.79
C GLU A 36 -15.72 -6.17 5.71
N PRO A 37 -14.38 -6.16 5.73
CA PRO A 37 -13.59 -7.38 5.63
C PRO A 37 -13.72 -8.24 6.90
N GLN A 38 -13.90 -9.54 6.71
CA GLN A 38 -13.92 -10.57 7.77
C GLN A 38 -12.62 -11.40 7.80
N THR A 39 -11.77 -11.25 6.79
CA THR A 39 -10.49 -11.96 6.69
C THR A 39 -9.38 -11.02 6.25
N VAL A 40 -8.13 -11.38 6.56
CA VAL A 40 -6.95 -10.62 6.09
C VAL A 40 -6.90 -10.57 4.56
N HIS A 41 -7.34 -11.63 3.88
CA HIS A 41 -7.46 -11.64 2.43
C HIS A 41 -8.45 -10.59 1.95
N GLN A 42 -9.67 -10.58 2.48
CA GLN A 42 -10.67 -9.55 2.16
C GLN A 42 -10.19 -8.14 2.47
N ALA A 43 -9.47 -7.94 3.59
CA ALA A 43 -8.91 -6.64 3.96
C ALA A 43 -7.93 -6.09 2.92
N LYS A 44 -7.13 -6.95 2.28
CA LYS A 44 -6.23 -6.54 1.18
C LYS A 44 -6.98 -6.07 -0.07
N PHE A 45 -8.24 -6.48 -0.22
CA PHE A 45 -9.14 -6.09 -1.30
C PHE A 45 -10.18 -5.04 -0.86
N SER A 46 -9.93 -4.32 0.25
CA SER A 46 -10.78 -3.21 0.69
C SER A 46 -9.98 -1.90 0.66
N MET A 47 -10.34 -0.98 -0.23
CA MET A 47 -9.68 0.33 -0.34
C MET A 47 -9.72 1.10 0.99
N GLY A 48 -10.87 1.08 1.67
CA GLY A 48 -11.04 1.74 2.97
C GLY A 48 -10.11 1.18 4.04
N THR A 49 -9.93 -0.14 4.11
CA THR A 49 -9.00 -0.75 5.05
C THR A 49 -7.55 -0.43 4.71
N VAL A 50 -7.16 -0.50 3.44
CA VAL A 50 -5.80 -0.13 2.99
C VAL A 50 -5.47 1.32 3.38
N LEU A 51 -6.36 2.25 3.06
CA LEU A 51 -6.17 3.66 3.38
C LEU A 51 -6.26 3.93 4.89
N GLY A 52 -7.08 3.18 5.62
CA GLY A 52 -7.15 3.25 7.09
C GLY A 52 -5.84 2.82 7.76
N LEU A 53 -5.23 1.71 7.31
CA LEU A 53 -3.91 1.30 7.80
C LEU A 53 -2.83 2.37 7.51
N ILE A 54 -2.86 2.94 6.30
CA ILE A 54 -1.94 4.01 5.93
C ILE A 54 -2.15 5.26 6.81
N ALA A 55 -3.38 5.65 7.07
CA ALA A 55 -3.67 6.84 7.87
C ALA A 55 -3.27 6.66 9.33
N VAL A 56 -3.52 5.48 9.92
CA VAL A 56 -3.27 5.23 11.35
C VAL A 56 -1.81 4.85 11.64
N TYR A 57 -1.17 4.09 10.75
CA TYR A 57 0.16 3.52 10.98
C TYR A 57 1.23 4.01 10.01
N GLY A 58 0.88 4.84 9.03
CA GLY A 58 1.78 5.32 7.98
C GLY A 58 2.14 4.26 6.93
N LYS A 59 1.61 3.03 7.02
CA LYS A 59 1.91 1.92 6.10
C LYS A 59 0.83 0.83 6.15
N ALA A 60 0.75 0.03 5.09
CA ALA A 60 -0.10 -1.15 5.00
C ALA A 60 0.73 -2.38 4.58
N GLY A 61 1.60 -2.85 5.48
CA GLY A 61 2.44 -4.03 5.29
C GLY A 61 1.80 -5.32 5.82
N LEU A 62 2.50 -6.46 5.68
CA LEU A 62 2.01 -7.76 6.18
C LEU A 62 1.66 -7.74 7.66
N GLY A 63 2.52 -7.11 8.48
CA GLY A 63 2.30 -7.00 9.91
C GLY A 63 1.07 -6.17 10.26
N GLU A 64 0.86 -5.05 9.58
CA GLU A 64 -0.31 -4.18 9.80
C GLU A 64 -1.60 -4.87 9.38
N PHE A 65 -1.58 -5.57 8.25
CA PHE A 65 -2.72 -6.38 7.82
C PHE A 65 -3.09 -7.47 8.83
N HIS A 66 -2.10 -8.23 9.32
CA HIS A 66 -2.37 -9.33 10.25
C HIS A 66 -2.78 -8.86 11.63
N ARG A 67 -2.16 -7.79 12.15
CA ARG A 67 -2.40 -7.35 13.53
C ARG A 67 -3.58 -6.42 13.69
N HIS A 68 -3.91 -5.61 12.66
CA HIS A 68 -4.75 -4.43 12.86
C HIS A 68 -5.93 -4.32 11.89
N ALA A 69 -5.87 -4.91 10.69
CA ALA A 69 -6.87 -4.68 9.66
C ALA A 69 -8.32 -5.06 10.05
N LEU A 70 -8.47 -6.05 10.93
CA LEU A 70 -9.77 -6.57 11.39
C LEU A 70 -10.11 -6.19 12.83
N SER A 71 -9.14 -5.69 13.61
CA SER A 71 -9.24 -5.57 15.06
C SER A 71 -9.07 -4.15 15.59
N ASP A 72 -8.40 -3.24 14.85
CA ASP A 72 -8.21 -1.86 15.32
C ASP A 72 -9.43 -1.00 14.98
N PRO A 73 -10.16 -0.47 15.99
CA PRO A 73 -11.37 0.33 15.76
C PRO A 73 -11.09 1.65 15.04
N ARG A 74 -9.86 2.20 15.10
CA ARG A 74 -9.49 3.41 14.36
C ARG A 74 -9.40 3.13 12.86
N VAL A 75 -8.93 1.95 12.47
CA VAL A 75 -8.89 1.50 11.07
C VAL A 75 -10.31 1.27 10.55
N ALA A 76 -11.15 0.60 11.34
CA ALA A 76 -12.55 0.39 11.00
C ALA A 76 -13.30 1.73 10.83
N ALA A 77 -13.12 2.67 11.75
CA ALA A 77 -13.73 4.00 11.68
C ALA A 77 -13.18 4.86 10.52
N PHE A 78 -11.94 4.65 10.09
CA PHE A 78 -11.38 5.34 8.92
C PHE A 78 -11.91 4.75 7.61
N ARG A 79 -12.06 3.42 7.53
CA ARG A 79 -12.64 2.71 6.38
C ARG A 79 -14.00 3.29 5.98
N GLU A 80 -14.86 3.62 6.95
CA GLU A 80 -16.19 4.20 6.73
C GLU A 80 -16.17 5.59 6.08
N ARG A 81 -15.02 6.29 6.12
CA ARG A 81 -14.84 7.63 5.53
C ARG A 81 -14.28 7.58 4.11
N VAL A 82 -14.01 6.38 3.60
CA VAL A 82 -13.38 6.18 2.30
C VAL A 82 -14.42 5.74 1.29
N GLU A 83 -14.49 6.45 0.17
CA GLU A 83 -15.23 6.02 -1.02
C GLU A 83 -14.28 5.92 -2.22
N MET A 84 -14.64 5.08 -3.18
CA MET A 84 -14.02 5.04 -4.50
C MET A 84 -14.94 5.70 -5.52
N ARG A 85 -14.39 6.54 -6.39
CA ARG A 85 -15.11 7.13 -7.53
C ARG A 85 -14.34 6.91 -8.81
N LEU A 86 -15.06 6.52 -9.86
CA LEU A 86 -14.49 6.43 -11.20
C LEU A 86 -13.98 7.82 -11.62
N ASP A 87 -12.80 7.83 -12.20
CA ASP A 87 -12.17 9.03 -12.74
C ASP A 87 -11.76 8.75 -14.19
N PRO A 88 -12.31 9.47 -15.18
CA PRO A 88 -12.04 9.21 -16.59
C PRO A 88 -10.55 9.28 -16.97
N ASP A 89 -9.77 10.16 -16.34
CA ASP A 89 -8.34 10.30 -16.64
C ASP A 89 -7.54 9.14 -16.04
N VAL A 90 -7.92 8.68 -14.84
CA VAL A 90 -7.33 7.48 -14.22
C VAL A 90 -7.69 6.22 -15.01
N ASP A 91 -8.94 6.12 -15.46
CA ASP A 91 -9.43 4.98 -16.23
C ASP A 91 -8.77 4.88 -17.61
N ALA A 92 -8.68 6.00 -18.34
CA ALA A 92 -8.05 6.05 -19.65
C ALA A 92 -6.54 5.75 -19.63
N ALA A 93 -5.88 5.96 -18.48
CA ALA A 93 -4.45 5.67 -18.31
C ALA A 93 -4.17 4.19 -18.02
N TYR A 94 -5.18 3.42 -17.58
CA TYR A 94 -5.03 2.01 -17.20
C TYR A 94 -5.12 1.09 -18.44
N PRO A 95 -4.30 0.03 -18.56
CA PRO A 95 -3.31 -0.46 -17.59
C PRO A 95 -1.89 0.10 -17.76
N GLN A 96 -1.67 1.02 -18.70
CA GLN A 96 -0.32 1.51 -19.03
C GLN A 96 0.29 2.33 -17.87
N ARG A 97 -0.53 3.02 -17.09
CA ARG A 97 -0.11 3.79 -15.90
C ARG A 97 -1.09 3.58 -14.75
N TRP A 98 -0.54 3.41 -13.55
CA TRP A 98 -1.32 3.16 -12.33
C TRP A 98 -1.42 4.45 -11.48
N LEU A 99 -2.23 5.40 -11.96
CA LEU A 99 -2.33 6.72 -11.34
C LEU A 99 -2.96 6.65 -9.95
N GLY A 100 -2.28 7.20 -8.95
CA GLY A 100 -2.82 7.39 -7.60
C GLY A 100 -3.39 8.78 -7.45
N ARG A 101 -4.67 8.90 -7.09
CA ARG A 101 -5.38 10.18 -6.93
C ARG A 101 -6.30 10.13 -5.72
N VAL A 102 -6.19 11.12 -4.84
CA VAL A 102 -7.05 11.24 -3.65
C VAL A 102 -7.51 12.67 -3.44
N GLU A 103 -8.74 12.81 -2.97
CA GLU A 103 -9.27 14.04 -2.38
C GLU A 103 -9.56 13.77 -0.90
N VAL A 104 -9.20 14.71 -0.04
CA VAL A 104 -9.43 14.63 1.41
C VAL A 104 -10.22 15.85 1.83
N LEU A 105 -11.33 15.63 2.54
CA LEU A 105 -12.03 16.67 3.29
C LEU A 105 -11.60 16.56 4.75
N ASP A 106 -11.00 17.61 5.30
CA ASP A 106 -10.70 17.64 6.73
C ASP A 106 -11.92 18.08 7.56
N ARG A 107 -11.85 17.88 8.88
CA ARG A 107 -12.92 18.25 9.82
C ARG A 107 -13.12 19.77 9.96
N GLN A 108 -12.24 20.58 9.40
CA GLN A 108 -12.41 22.04 9.32
C GLN A 108 -13.10 22.45 8.01
N GLY A 109 -13.48 21.49 7.16
CA GLY A 109 -14.16 21.73 5.90
C GLY A 109 -13.21 22.05 4.73
N ARG A 110 -11.89 21.98 4.93
CA ARG A 110 -10.90 22.26 3.86
C ARG A 110 -10.69 21.03 3.01
N ARG A 111 -10.53 21.26 1.70
CA ARG A 111 -10.30 20.21 0.70
C ARG A 111 -8.84 20.18 0.31
N HIS A 112 -8.26 18.99 0.32
CA HIS A 112 -6.87 18.72 -0.02
C HIS A 112 -6.82 17.68 -1.11
N THR A 113 -5.87 17.79 -2.02
CA THR A 113 -5.70 16.80 -3.10
C THR A 113 -4.25 16.32 -3.17
N ALA A 114 -4.06 15.09 -3.64
CA ALA A 114 -2.74 14.58 -3.96
C ALA A 114 -2.80 13.60 -5.14
N ALA A 115 -1.73 13.66 -5.93
CA ALA A 115 -1.52 12.84 -7.11
C ALA A 115 -0.17 12.14 -7.01
N ILE A 116 -0.11 10.90 -7.47
CA ILE A 116 1.11 10.13 -7.72
C ILE A 116 0.97 9.52 -9.11
N ASP A 117 1.86 9.91 -10.00
CA ASP A 117 1.82 9.57 -11.42
C ASP A 117 2.62 8.32 -11.77
N GLU A 118 3.60 8.02 -10.91
CA GLU A 118 4.50 6.88 -10.99
C GLU A 118 4.60 6.29 -9.58
N PRO A 119 3.69 5.36 -9.19
CA PRO A 119 3.78 4.68 -7.92
C PRO A 119 5.11 3.92 -7.78
N LYS A 120 5.55 3.74 -6.53
CA LYS A 120 6.77 2.99 -6.24
C LYS A 120 6.64 1.56 -6.76
N GLY A 121 7.55 1.15 -7.65
CA GLY A 121 7.52 -0.12 -8.36
C GLY A 121 7.33 0.02 -9.87
N ASP A 122 6.79 1.15 -10.35
CA ASP A 122 6.66 1.41 -11.79
C ASP A 122 8.04 1.59 -12.45
N PRO A 123 8.16 1.39 -13.78
CA PRO A 123 9.42 1.56 -14.50
C PRO A 123 10.09 2.93 -14.27
N GLY A 124 9.31 4.00 -14.09
CA GLY A 124 9.82 5.35 -13.80
C GLY A 124 10.17 5.59 -12.32
N ASN A 125 9.66 4.77 -11.40
CA ASN A 125 9.87 4.89 -9.95
C ASN A 125 10.19 3.53 -9.33
N THR A 126 11.28 2.92 -9.77
CA THR A 126 11.71 1.59 -9.32
C THR A 126 12.15 1.58 -7.85
N LEU A 127 12.15 0.41 -7.24
CA LEU A 127 12.76 0.21 -5.92
C LEU A 127 14.29 0.17 -6.06
N SER A 128 14.99 0.88 -5.16
CA SER A 128 16.43 0.74 -5.02
C SER A 128 16.81 -0.66 -4.53
N ARG A 129 18.09 -1.03 -4.66
CA ARG A 129 18.60 -2.30 -4.11
C ARG A 129 18.37 -2.41 -2.60
N ASP A 130 18.51 -1.31 -1.88
CA ASP A 130 18.30 -1.27 -0.43
C ASP A 130 16.82 -1.42 -0.08
N GLU A 131 15.92 -0.79 -0.83
CA GLU A 131 14.47 -0.94 -0.66
C GLU A 131 14.02 -2.40 -0.93
N LEU A 132 14.61 -3.05 -1.94
CA LEU A 132 14.37 -4.46 -2.25
C LEU A 132 14.90 -5.39 -1.15
N ALA A 133 16.12 -5.15 -0.66
CA ALA A 133 16.72 -5.92 0.43
C ALA A 133 15.89 -5.78 1.72
N ASP A 134 15.51 -4.55 2.08
CA ASP A 134 14.65 -4.28 3.23
C ASP A 134 13.27 -4.93 3.10
N LYS A 135 12.66 -4.90 1.90
CA LYS A 135 11.42 -5.64 1.62
C LYS A 135 11.61 -7.15 1.83
N PHE A 136 12.69 -7.74 1.33
CA PHE A 136 12.99 -9.17 1.50
C PHE A 136 13.17 -9.55 2.97
N ARG A 137 13.96 -8.79 3.74
CA ARG A 137 14.15 -9.02 5.19
C ARG A 137 12.83 -8.96 5.94
N ARG A 138 11.95 -8.00 5.63
CA ARG A 138 10.60 -7.92 6.24
C ARG A 138 9.72 -9.14 5.94
N LEU A 139 9.83 -9.73 4.74
CA LEU A 139 9.10 -10.96 4.41
C LEU A 139 9.59 -12.14 5.23
N LEU A 140 10.92 -12.30 5.35
CA LEU A 140 11.53 -13.37 6.15
C LEU A 140 11.22 -13.24 7.64
N ALA A 141 11.35 -12.03 8.19
CA ALA A 141 11.00 -11.76 9.59
C ALA A 141 9.52 -12.03 9.87
N PHE A 142 8.63 -11.77 8.90
CA PHE A 142 7.21 -12.07 9.05
C PHE A 142 6.91 -13.57 8.98
N SER A 143 7.58 -14.31 8.09
CA SER A 143 7.35 -15.76 7.94
C SER A 143 8.07 -16.61 8.98
N GLY A 144 9.13 -16.07 9.60
CA GLY A 144 10.03 -16.85 10.46
C GLY A 144 10.86 -17.88 9.68
N ALA A 145 10.95 -17.74 8.35
CA ALA A 145 11.56 -18.76 7.49
C ALA A 145 13.10 -18.77 7.50
N ALA A 146 13.73 -17.69 7.97
CA ALA A 146 15.18 -17.55 8.01
C ALA A 146 15.62 -16.52 9.06
N THR A 147 16.85 -16.66 9.52
CA THR A 147 17.56 -15.68 10.36
C THR A 147 18.06 -14.49 9.52
N ASP A 148 18.43 -13.39 10.18
CA ASP A 148 19.01 -12.21 9.50
C ASP A 148 20.32 -12.55 8.76
N ALA A 149 21.12 -13.48 9.31
CA ALA A 149 22.36 -13.93 8.68
C ALA A 149 22.09 -14.72 7.39
N GLU A 150 21.10 -15.62 7.41
CA GLU A 150 20.67 -16.36 6.21
C GLU A 150 20.04 -15.42 5.18
N ALA A 151 19.25 -14.44 5.62
CA ALA A 151 18.68 -13.42 4.76
C ALA A 151 19.76 -12.66 3.98
N GLU A 152 20.84 -12.25 4.66
CA GLU A 152 21.94 -11.53 4.02
C GLU A 152 22.67 -12.40 2.99
N ILE A 153 22.91 -13.68 3.30
CA ILE A 153 23.51 -14.62 2.34
C ILE A 153 22.64 -14.77 1.09
N LEU A 154 21.33 -14.94 1.26
CA LEU A 154 20.38 -15.05 0.14
C LEU A 154 20.34 -13.78 -0.71
N ILE A 155 20.35 -12.62 -0.07
CA ILE A 155 20.46 -11.31 -0.74
C ILE A 155 21.73 -11.28 -1.59
N GLN A 156 22.90 -11.52 -1.00
CA GLN A 156 24.15 -11.44 -1.77
C GLN A 156 24.17 -12.42 -2.96
N ARG A 157 23.68 -13.65 -2.77
CA ARG A 157 23.57 -14.65 -3.85
C ARG A 157 22.65 -14.21 -4.99
N ALA A 158 21.46 -13.68 -4.66
CA ALA A 158 20.53 -13.22 -5.68
C ALA A 158 21.07 -12.01 -6.46
N TRP A 159 21.90 -11.15 -5.84
CA TRP A 159 22.46 -9.96 -6.48
C TRP A 159 23.62 -10.35 -7.40
N GLY A 160 24.36 -11.41 -7.06
CA GLY A 160 25.41 -12.03 -7.86
C GLY A 160 24.92 -13.11 -8.85
N LEU A 161 23.60 -13.28 -9.02
CA LEU A 161 23.03 -14.39 -9.79
C LEU A 161 23.57 -14.48 -11.22
N ARG A 162 23.80 -13.35 -11.88
CA ARG A 162 24.34 -13.31 -13.25
C ARG A 162 25.75 -13.91 -13.34
N GLN A 163 26.54 -13.84 -12.27
CA GLN A 163 27.90 -14.39 -12.20
C GLN A 163 27.96 -15.77 -11.54
N ALA A 164 26.84 -16.25 -10.99
CA ALA A 164 26.82 -17.52 -10.29
C ALA A 164 26.98 -18.69 -11.30
N PRO A 165 27.87 -19.66 -11.02
CA PRO A 165 28.06 -20.83 -11.89
C PRO A 165 26.86 -21.80 -11.86
N SER A 166 26.01 -21.68 -10.84
CA SER A 166 24.80 -22.49 -10.65
C SER A 166 23.82 -21.76 -9.73
N VAL A 167 22.53 -22.03 -9.92
CA VAL A 167 21.44 -21.57 -9.05
C VAL A 167 21.17 -22.51 -7.88
N ALA A 168 21.80 -23.69 -7.83
CA ALA A 168 21.62 -24.65 -6.74
C ALA A 168 21.81 -24.05 -5.33
N PRO A 169 22.73 -23.08 -5.09
CA PRO A 169 22.84 -22.43 -3.79
C PRO A 169 21.65 -21.51 -3.40
N LEU A 170 20.65 -21.31 -4.27
CA LEU A 170 19.46 -20.49 -3.99
C LEU A 170 18.19 -21.33 -3.74
N ILE A 171 18.26 -22.65 -3.92
CA ILE A 171 17.13 -23.59 -3.86
C ILE A 171 17.38 -24.57 -2.71
#